data_AF-A0A1Y4CX61-F1
#
_entry.id   AF-A0A1Y4CX61-F1
#
_cell.length_a   1.000
_cell.length_b   1.000
_cell.length_c   1.000
_cell.angle_alpha   90.00
_cell.angle_beta   90.00
_cell.angle_gamma   90.00
#
_symmetry.space_group_name_H-M   'P 1'
#
loop_
_entity.id
_entity.type
_entity.pdbx_description
1 polymer ?
#
loop_
_entity_poly.entity_id
_entity_poly.type
_entity_poly.pdbx_seq_one_letter_code
_entity_poly.pdbx_strand_id
1 'polypeptide(L)'
;MNTEVLLRKGTATRKFVISAVLGLVLTTLLVLAVGGGGIGWAYVLAGPFYGVGLAFATWKEALEATKRSTVQGVAGLGIGIILSRWLGDSKWGIFGWLYCAFKIAWHLGVAWIPGVAYAFRAVGAEWSGRDARAEILGEPQPAAPRATGTPAASPAPRPATAAPRAAAATPRVAPAPAPVPAPADHAPVLACLAGPFAGAGFPLRSGETVYVGSDPSRCQVVLPSSCVAPVHCAVRYAPGKGGWQISDFTTGGTSTWMSVAKGSVVTVGTGADAARFRLD
;
A
#
# COMPACT_ATOMS: atom_id res chain seq x y z
N MET A 1 11.68 17.08 -21.28
CA MET A 1 10.88 17.10 -20.05
C MET A 1 9.79 16.05 -20.18
N ASN A 2 9.89 14.95 -19.45
CA ASN A 2 9.03 13.77 -19.60
C ASN A 2 7.67 13.98 -18.91
N THR A 3 6.64 14.26 -19.70
CA THR A 3 5.23 14.29 -19.28
C THR A 3 4.70 12.94 -18.78
N GLU A 4 5.35 11.83 -19.13
CA GLU A 4 4.95 10.48 -18.67
C GLU A 4 5.21 10.23 -17.18
N VAL A 5 6.17 10.93 -16.55
CA VAL A 5 6.49 10.72 -15.13
C VAL A 5 5.46 11.39 -14.20
N LEU A 6 4.78 12.45 -14.67
CA LEU A 6 3.69 13.09 -13.94
C LEU A 6 2.36 12.31 -14.07
N LEU A 7 2.17 11.56 -15.16
CA LEU A 7 0.96 10.76 -15.39
C LEU A 7 0.86 9.48 -14.54
N ARG A 8 1.96 9.07 -13.88
CA ARG A 8 2.02 7.85 -13.04
C ARG A 8 1.82 8.10 -11.55
N LYS A 9 1.86 9.35 -11.07
CA LYS A 9 1.75 9.71 -9.64
C LYS A 9 0.41 10.38 -9.37
N GLY A 10 -0.49 9.65 -8.70
CA GLY A 10 -1.88 10.04 -8.48
C GLY A 10 -2.89 8.89 -8.63
N THR A 11 -2.42 7.64 -8.72
CA THR A 11 -3.27 6.48 -9.03
C THR A 11 -4.32 6.19 -7.96
N ALA A 12 -4.03 6.39 -6.68
CA ALA A 12 -4.99 6.15 -5.61
C ALA A 12 -6.06 7.25 -5.54
N THR A 13 -5.65 8.53 -5.48
CA THR A 13 -6.58 9.67 -5.52
C THR A 13 -7.45 9.65 -6.78
N ARG A 14 -6.86 9.36 -7.97
CA ARG A 14 -7.62 9.27 -9.23
C ARG A 14 -8.61 8.11 -9.21
N LYS A 15 -8.23 6.93 -8.71
CA LYS A 15 -9.15 5.80 -8.54
C LYS A 15 -10.28 6.13 -7.58
N PHE A 16 -9.99 6.82 -6.49
CA PHE A 16 -10.98 7.29 -5.53
C PHE A 16 -12.02 8.21 -6.19
N VAL A 17 -11.57 9.25 -6.91
CA VAL A 17 -12.47 10.19 -7.58
C VAL A 17 -13.29 9.51 -8.67
N ILE A 18 -12.66 8.70 -9.54
CA ILE A 18 -13.36 7.99 -10.62
C ILE A 18 -14.43 7.06 -10.04
N SER A 19 -14.08 6.28 -9.02
CA SER A 19 -15.02 5.33 -8.39
C SER A 19 -16.15 6.03 -7.66
N ALA A 20 -15.89 7.14 -6.97
CA ALA A 20 -16.93 7.96 -6.33
C ALA A 20 -17.92 8.52 -7.36
N VAL A 21 -17.43 9.08 -8.47
CA VAL A 21 -18.27 9.63 -9.55
C VAL A 21 -19.07 8.52 -10.21
N LEU A 22 -18.45 7.38 -10.51
CA LEU A 22 -19.14 6.25 -11.12
C LEU A 22 -20.24 5.72 -10.20
N GLY A 23 -19.98 5.62 -8.90
CA GLY A 23 -20.96 5.23 -7.89
C GLY A 23 -22.15 6.20 -7.83
N LEU A 24 -21.89 7.51 -7.85
CA LEU A 24 -22.94 8.54 -7.88
C LEU A 24 -23.81 8.45 -9.14
N VAL A 25 -23.19 8.30 -10.30
CA VAL A 25 -23.91 8.19 -11.59
C VAL A 25 -24.79 6.94 -11.58
N LEU A 26 -24.24 5.81 -11.15
CA LEU A 26 -24.97 4.54 -11.13
C LEU A 26 -26.17 4.58 -10.19
N THR A 27 -26.02 5.10 -8.97
CA THR A 27 -27.16 5.21 -8.04
C THR A 27 -28.19 6.22 -8.50
N THR A 28 -27.77 7.32 -9.13
CA THR A 28 -28.70 8.30 -9.72
C THR A 28 -29.53 7.66 -10.82
N LEU A 29 -28.90 6.92 -11.74
CA LEU A 29 -29.59 6.19 -12.80
C LEU A 29 -30.56 5.14 -12.24
N LEU A 30 -30.16 4.43 -11.17
CA LEU A 30 -31.02 3.46 -10.50
C LEU A 30 -32.26 4.12 -9.88
N VAL A 31 -32.10 5.24 -9.19
CA VAL A 31 -33.24 5.98 -8.58
C VAL A 31 -34.19 6.50 -9.66
N LEU A 32 -33.67 7.01 -10.78
CA LEU A 32 -34.47 7.43 -11.93
C LEU A 32 -35.22 6.25 -12.56
N ALA A 33 -34.58 5.09 -12.71
CA ALA A 33 -35.19 3.90 -13.30
C ALA A 33 -36.32 3.30 -12.44
N VAL A 34 -36.23 3.40 -11.11
CA VAL A 34 -37.25 2.90 -10.17
C VAL A 34 -38.38 3.92 -9.94
N GLY A 35 -38.35 5.07 -10.64
CA GLY A 35 -39.42 6.07 -10.60
C GLY A 35 -39.46 6.92 -9.33
N GLY A 36 -38.36 7.01 -8.58
CA GLY A 36 -38.20 7.92 -7.43
C GLY A 36 -39.12 7.70 -6.22
N GLY A 37 -40.11 6.79 -6.30
CA GLY A 37 -41.20 6.69 -5.34
C GLY A 37 -40.91 5.87 -4.08
N GLY A 38 -39.85 5.04 -4.07
CA GLY A 38 -39.55 4.15 -2.93
C GLY A 38 -38.12 4.21 -2.41
N ILE A 39 -37.16 4.57 -3.26
CA ILE A 39 -35.74 4.67 -2.89
C ILE A 39 -35.44 6.16 -2.76
N GLY A 40 -35.49 6.69 -1.54
CA GLY A 40 -35.30 8.11 -1.30
C GLY A 40 -33.95 8.63 -1.81
N TRP A 41 -33.89 9.92 -2.12
CA TRP A 41 -32.66 10.62 -2.56
C TRP A 41 -31.45 10.43 -1.63
N ALA A 42 -31.68 10.05 -0.38
CA ALA A 42 -30.63 9.60 0.54
C ALA A 42 -29.74 8.47 -0.04
N TYR A 43 -30.30 7.61 -0.90
CA TYR A 43 -29.55 6.52 -1.55
C TYR A 43 -28.57 7.04 -2.61
N VAL A 44 -28.88 8.18 -3.23
CA VAL A 44 -27.96 8.85 -4.17
C VAL A 44 -26.72 9.35 -3.43
N LEU A 45 -26.89 9.89 -2.21
CA LEU A 45 -25.79 10.32 -1.35
C LEU A 45 -24.90 9.15 -0.89
N ALA A 46 -25.46 7.93 -0.79
CA ALA A 46 -24.68 6.73 -0.50
C ALA A 46 -23.88 6.22 -1.71
N GLY A 47 -24.27 6.59 -2.94
CA GLY A 47 -23.66 6.12 -4.19
C GLY A 47 -22.14 6.31 -4.29
N PRO A 48 -21.59 7.49 -3.99
CA PRO A 48 -20.14 7.69 -3.94
C PRO A 48 -19.42 6.68 -3.02
N PHE A 49 -20.00 6.39 -1.85
CA PHE A 49 -19.41 5.46 -0.89
C PHE A 49 -19.47 4.02 -1.39
N TYR A 50 -20.55 3.62 -2.05
CA TYR A 50 -20.63 2.33 -2.73
C TYR A 50 -19.58 2.21 -3.83
N GLY A 51 -19.45 3.23 -4.69
CA GLY A 51 -18.46 3.24 -5.76
C GLY A 51 -17.03 3.09 -5.24
N VAL A 52 -16.67 3.90 -4.24
CA VAL A 52 -15.35 3.83 -3.59
C VAL A 52 -15.15 2.49 -2.89
N GLY A 53 -16.12 2.03 -2.13
CA GLY A 53 -16.03 0.76 -1.40
C GLY A 53 -15.84 -0.42 -2.33
N LEU A 54 -16.55 -0.48 -3.47
CA LEU A 54 -16.38 -1.52 -4.49
C LEU A 54 -15.01 -1.46 -5.17
N ALA A 55 -14.48 -0.26 -5.42
CA ALA A 55 -13.19 -0.09 -6.09
C ALA A 55 -11.97 -0.44 -5.21
N PHE A 56 -12.13 -0.34 -3.88
CA PHE A 56 -11.06 -0.57 -2.91
C PHE A 56 -11.29 -1.78 -2.01
N ALA A 57 -12.43 -2.48 -2.12
CA ALA A 57 -12.69 -3.69 -1.39
C ALA A 57 -11.71 -4.80 -1.79
N THR A 58 -11.19 -5.50 -0.77
CA THR A 58 -10.57 -6.81 -0.93
C THR A 58 -11.65 -7.84 -1.24
N TRP A 59 -12.10 -7.87 -2.49
CA TRP A 59 -13.19 -8.73 -2.96
C TRP A 59 -13.03 -10.20 -2.58
N LYS A 60 -11.79 -10.69 -2.50
CA LYS A 60 -11.50 -12.06 -2.07
C LYS A 60 -11.94 -12.30 -0.62
N GLU A 61 -11.63 -11.38 0.29
CA GLU A 61 -12.03 -11.48 1.70
C GLU A 61 -13.53 -11.26 1.88
N ALA A 62 -14.10 -10.31 1.13
CA ALA A 62 -15.54 -10.06 1.10
C ALA A 62 -16.33 -11.27 0.58
N LEU A 63 -15.85 -11.94 -0.48
CA LEU A 63 -16.46 -13.17 -1.00
C LEU A 63 -16.38 -14.30 0.01
N GLU A 64 -15.23 -14.50 0.66
CA GLU A 64 -15.06 -15.56 1.67
C GLU A 64 -15.91 -15.32 2.91
N ALA A 65 -16.08 -14.06 3.33
CA ALA A 65 -17.00 -13.69 4.40
C ALA A 65 -18.46 -13.92 3.98
N THR A 66 -18.82 -13.55 2.75
CA THR A 66 -20.17 -13.76 2.21
C THR A 66 -20.49 -15.24 2.12
N LYS A 67 -19.56 -16.07 1.60
CA LYS A 67 -19.72 -17.53 1.51
C LYS A 67 -19.99 -18.17 2.86
N ARG A 68 -19.22 -17.80 3.90
CA ARG A 68 -19.45 -18.26 5.28
C ARG A 68 -20.82 -17.82 5.80
N SER A 69 -21.22 -16.59 5.49
CA SER A 69 -22.53 -16.08 5.90
C SER A 69 -23.70 -16.69 5.15
N THR A 70 -23.55 -17.05 3.88
CA THR A 70 -24.54 -17.80 3.10
C THR A 70 -24.74 -19.18 3.70
N VAL A 71 -23.68 -19.89 4.07
CA VAL A 71 -23.79 -21.20 4.73
C VAL A 71 -24.61 -21.09 6.02
N GLN A 72 -24.34 -20.07 6.86
CA GLN A 72 -25.11 -19.84 8.08
C GLN A 72 -26.56 -19.38 7.81
N GLY A 73 -26.79 -18.57 6.77
CA GLY A 73 -28.12 -18.13 6.36
C GLY A 73 -28.98 -19.30 5.86
N VAL A 74 -28.39 -20.19 5.05
CA VAL A 74 -29.03 -21.41 4.56
C VAL A 74 -29.31 -22.38 5.70
N ALA A 75 -28.43 -22.49 6.69
CA ALA A 75 -28.70 -23.26 7.90
C ALA A 75 -29.92 -22.70 8.67
N GLY A 76 -30.01 -21.37 8.84
CA GLY A 76 -31.17 -20.72 9.44
C GLY A 76 -32.47 -20.93 8.66
N LEU A 77 -32.41 -20.90 7.33
CA LEU A 77 -33.53 -21.26 6.45
C LEU A 77 -33.96 -22.72 6.68
N GLY A 78 -33.00 -23.66 6.71
CA GLY A 78 -33.26 -25.08 6.94
C GLY A 78 -33.96 -25.33 8.28
N ILE A 79 -33.49 -24.68 9.35
CA ILE A 79 -34.13 -24.74 10.67
C ILE A 79 -35.57 -24.20 10.60
N GLY A 80 -35.78 -23.05 9.93
CA GLY A 80 -37.11 -22.47 9.75
C GLY A 80 -38.08 -23.39 9.01
N ILE A 81 -37.61 -24.08 7.97
CA ILE A 81 -38.42 -25.05 7.19
C ILE A 81 -38.76 -26.28 8.03
N ILE A 82 -37.78 -26.82 8.79
CA ILE A 82 -38.01 -27.98 9.67
C ILE A 82 -39.01 -27.64 10.77
N LEU A 83 -38.85 -26.49 11.43
CA LEU A 83 -39.79 -26.01 12.46
C LEU A 83 -41.18 -25.77 11.87
N SER A 84 -41.27 -25.21 10.67
CA SER A 84 -42.55 -24.99 10.00
C SER A 84 -43.30 -26.31 9.74
N ARG A 85 -42.57 -27.34 9.32
CA ARG A 85 -43.15 -28.67 9.08
C ARG A 85 -43.51 -29.40 10.37
N TRP A 86 -42.75 -29.20 11.45
CA TRP A 86 -42.98 -29.88 12.72
C TRP A 86 -44.13 -29.25 13.53
N LEU A 87 -44.25 -27.93 13.50
CA LEU A 87 -45.26 -27.17 14.26
C LEU A 87 -46.53 -26.89 13.45
N GLY A 88 -46.54 -27.19 12.14
CA GLY A 88 -47.66 -26.91 11.25
C GLY A 88 -47.92 -25.42 11.00
N ASP A 89 -46.98 -24.54 11.37
CA ASP A 89 -47.09 -23.08 11.22
C ASP A 89 -46.12 -22.57 10.16
N SER A 90 -46.65 -21.94 9.12
CA SER A 90 -45.88 -21.37 7.99
C SER A 90 -45.02 -20.17 8.40
N LYS A 91 -45.30 -19.54 9.54
CA LYS A 91 -44.53 -18.38 10.03
C LYS A 91 -43.06 -18.71 10.25
N TRP A 92 -42.73 -19.90 10.72
CA TRP A 92 -41.33 -20.31 10.96
C TRP A 92 -40.51 -20.40 9.68
N GLY A 93 -41.12 -20.82 8.57
CA GLY A 93 -40.48 -20.81 7.25
C GLY A 93 -40.22 -19.40 6.76
N ILE A 94 -41.20 -18.49 6.94
CA ILE A 94 -41.07 -17.07 6.59
C ILE A 94 -39.97 -16.40 7.42
N PHE A 95 -39.92 -16.65 8.73
CA PHE A 95 -38.86 -16.13 9.59
C PHE A 95 -37.47 -16.64 9.19
N GLY A 96 -37.33 -17.93 8.88
CA GLY A 96 -36.07 -18.49 8.37
C GLY A 96 -35.64 -17.84 7.05
N TRP A 97 -36.58 -17.56 6.16
CA TRP A 97 -36.32 -16.87 4.90
C TRP A 97 -35.90 -15.42 5.11
N LEU A 98 -36.64 -14.66 5.91
CA LEU A 98 -36.33 -13.26 6.23
C LEU A 98 -34.96 -13.14 6.90
N TYR A 99 -34.63 -14.04 7.83
CA TYR A 99 -33.32 -14.09 8.45
C TYR A 99 -32.21 -14.33 7.41
N CYS A 100 -32.39 -15.31 6.52
CA CYS A 100 -31.42 -15.61 5.46
C CYS A 100 -31.21 -14.39 4.54
N ALA A 101 -32.31 -13.79 4.05
CA ALA A 101 -32.28 -12.63 3.18
C ALA A 101 -31.61 -11.41 3.85
N PHE A 102 -32.02 -11.09 5.08
CA PHE A 102 -31.43 -10.01 5.88
C PHE A 102 -29.93 -10.22 6.08
N LYS A 103 -29.50 -11.43 6.42
CA LYS A 103 -28.09 -11.70 6.70
C LYS A 103 -27.23 -11.57 5.44
N ILE A 104 -27.70 -12.08 4.31
CA ILE A 104 -27.01 -11.92 3.02
C ILE A 104 -26.94 -10.43 2.65
N ALA A 105 -28.07 -9.72 2.76
CA ALA A 105 -28.14 -8.28 2.46
C ALA A 105 -27.25 -7.46 3.39
N TRP A 106 -27.18 -7.76 4.68
CA TRP A 106 -26.31 -7.11 5.65
C TRP A 106 -24.84 -7.27 5.28
N HIS A 107 -24.40 -8.49 4.97
CA HIS A 107 -23.00 -8.73 4.62
C HIS A 107 -22.62 -8.11 3.28
N LEU A 108 -23.48 -8.18 2.26
CA LEU A 108 -23.27 -7.46 1.00
C LEU A 108 -23.26 -5.94 1.22
N GLY A 109 -24.18 -5.46 2.06
CA GLY A 109 -24.37 -4.05 2.40
C GLY A 109 -23.34 -3.48 3.37
N VAL A 110 -22.50 -4.30 4.00
CA VAL A 110 -21.42 -3.86 4.91
C VAL A 110 -20.04 -4.18 4.34
N ALA A 111 -19.94 -5.08 3.35
CA ALA A 111 -18.69 -5.46 2.71
C ALA A 111 -17.91 -4.29 2.09
N TRP A 112 -18.58 -3.18 1.78
CA TRP A 112 -17.95 -1.98 1.22
C TRP A 112 -17.29 -1.07 2.28
N ILE A 113 -17.64 -1.19 3.56
CA ILE A 113 -17.14 -0.34 4.65
C ILE A 113 -15.61 -0.49 4.83
N PRO A 114 -15.03 -1.71 4.89
CA PRO A 114 -13.58 -1.87 4.96
C PRO A 114 -12.86 -1.28 3.74
N GLY A 115 -13.47 -1.40 2.54
CA GLY A 115 -12.95 -0.83 1.30
C GLY A 115 -12.88 0.70 1.36
N VAL A 116 -13.93 1.36 1.88
CA VAL A 116 -13.94 2.82 2.08
C VAL A 116 -12.91 3.26 3.12
N ALA A 117 -12.79 2.54 4.23
CA ALA A 117 -11.77 2.84 5.25
C ALA A 117 -10.34 2.70 4.68
N TYR A 118 -10.10 1.68 3.87
CA TYR A 118 -8.83 1.50 3.16
C TYR A 118 -8.59 2.63 2.16
N ALA A 119 -9.60 3.03 1.40
CA ALA A 119 -9.50 4.12 0.43
C ALA A 119 -9.11 5.45 1.09
N PHE A 120 -9.73 5.81 2.22
CA PHE A 120 -9.35 7.01 2.97
C PHE A 120 -7.93 6.96 3.50
N ARG A 121 -7.48 5.80 4.02
CA ARG A 121 -6.09 5.61 4.46
C ARG A 121 -5.10 5.74 3.31
N ALA A 122 -5.42 5.18 2.14
CA ALA A 122 -4.57 5.25 0.95
C ALA A 122 -4.45 6.69 0.43
N VAL A 123 -5.56 7.44 0.38
CA VAL A 123 -5.55 8.86 -0.01
C VAL A 123 -4.81 9.70 1.03
N GLY A 124 -5.02 9.46 2.32
CA GLY A 124 -4.33 10.15 3.40
C GLY A 124 -2.81 9.96 3.35
N ALA A 125 -2.34 8.73 3.14
CA ALA A 125 -0.91 8.44 2.97
C ALA A 125 -0.32 9.16 1.74
N GLU A 126 -1.08 9.24 0.65
CA GLU A 126 -0.66 9.97 -0.56
C GLU A 126 -0.52 11.47 -0.28
N TRP A 127 -1.42 12.06 0.51
CA TRP A 127 -1.41 13.48 0.85
C TRP A 127 -0.30 13.82 1.84
N SER A 128 -0.13 13.05 2.91
CA SER A 128 0.98 13.23 3.85
C SER A 128 2.35 13.13 3.18
N GLY A 129 2.48 12.28 2.15
CA GLY A 129 3.68 12.21 1.32
C GLY A 129 3.90 13.43 0.41
N ARG A 130 2.84 14.15 0.03
CA ARG A 130 2.94 15.43 -0.70
C ARG A 130 3.35 16.55 0.24
N ASP A 131 2.79 16.60 1.44
CA ASP A 131 3.11 17.62 2.44
C ASP A 131 4.58 17.52 2.87
N ALA A 132 5.04 16.31 3.19
CA ALA A 132 6.45 16.05 3.50
C ALA A 132 7.38 16.40 2.32
N ARG A 133 6.92 16.22 1.07
CA ARG A 133 7.69 16.57 -0.13
C ARG A 133 7.68 18.06 -0.42
N ALA A 134 6.59 18.77 -0.14
CA ALA A 134 6.49 20.22 -0.25
C ALA A 134 7.39 20.92 0.79
N GLU A 135 7.48 20.34 1.99
CA GLU A 135 8.41 20.77 3.04
C GLU A 135 9.89 20.54 2.63
N ILE A 136 10.21 19.38 2.05
CA ILE A 136 11.58 19.06 1.59
C ILE A 136 12.00 19.87 0.36
N LEU A 137 11.07 20.17 -0.56
CA LEU A 137 11.36 20.92 -1.79
C LEU A 137 11.33 22.44 -1.62
N GLY A 138 10.95 22.95 -0.44
CA GLY A 138 10.99 24.38 -0.14
C GLY A 138 10.24 25.21 -1.16
N GLU A 139 8.95 24.92 -1.41
CA GLU A 139 8.13 25.90 -2.12
C GLU A 139 8.05 27.20 -1.29
N PRO A 140 8.31 28.37 -1.89
CA PRO A 140 8.38 29.62 -1.17
C PRO A 140 6.99 29.97 -0.65
N GLN A 141 6.82 29.82 0.67
CA GLN A 141 5.71 30.39 1.40
C GLN A 141 5.61 31.88 1.06
N PRO A 142 4.43 32.42 0.68
CA PRO A 142 4.28 33.82 0.35
C PRO A 142 4.74 34.67 1.55
N ALA A 143 5.85 35.37 1.36
CA ALA A 143 6.48 36.14 2.42
C ALA A 143 5.53 37.24 2.90
N ALA A 144 5.21 37.23 4.20
CA ALA A 144 4.70 38.40 4.88
C ALA A 144 5.69 39.58 4.70
N PRO A 145 5.22 40.83 4.58
CA PRO A 145 6.05 41.95 4.17
C PRO A 145 7.09 42.28 5.25
N ARG A 146 8.36 42.01 4.95
CA ARG A 146 9.50 42.48 5.76
C ARG A 146 9.79 43.93 5.43
N ALA A 147 9.80 44.76 6.46
CA ALA A 147 10.13 46.16 6.41
C ALA A 147 11.51 46.42 5.77
N THR A 148 11.51 47.41 4.88
CA THR A 148 12.64 48.04 4.19
C THR A 148 13.67 48.64 5.15
N GLY A 149 14.95 48.37 4.88
CA GLY A 149 16.10 49.02 5.49
C GLY A 149 17.35 48.93 4.58
N THR A 150 17.56 50.03 3.86
CA THR A 150 18.55 50.50 2.86
C THR A 150 19.99 49.94 2.85
N PRO A 151 20.66 49.88 1.67
CA PRO A 151 22.04 49.40 1.46
C PRO A 151 23.12 50.52 1.42
N ALA A 152 24.35 50.18 1.83
CA ALA A 152 25.62 50.87 1.50
C ALA A 152 26.78 50.01 2.04
N ALA A 153 27.98 49.90 1.49
CA ALA A 153 28.61 50.24 0.22
C ALA A 153 29.93 49.41 0.19
N SER A 154 30.39 49.02 -1.00
CA SER A 154 31.76 48.50 -1.22
C SER A 154 32.72 49.68 -1.44
N PRO A 155 34.03 49.57 -1.12
CA PRO A 155 34.98 49.22 -2.17
C PRO A 155 36.19 48.36 -1.74
N ALA A 156 36.77 47.63 -2.71
CA ALA A 156 38.03 46.87 -2.66
C ALA A 156 39.28 47.78 -2.85
N PRO A 157 40.53 47.31 -3.13
CA PRO A 157 41.20 45.99 -3.02
C PRO A 157 42.64 46.05 -2.42
N ARG A 158 43.26 44.90 -2.06
CA ARG A 158 44.71 44.63 -2.32
C ARG A 158 45.11 43.14 -2.13
N PRO A 159 46.17 42.66 -2.83
CA PRO A 159 46.50 41.24 -3.00
C PRO A 159 47.78 40.80 -2.24
N ALA A 160 47.86 39.50 -1.91
CA ALA A 160 49.09 38.66 -1.93
C ALA A 160 48.73 37.24 -1.42
N THR A 161 48.73 36.22 -2.29
CA THR A 161 49.77 35.17 -2.44
C THR A 161 49.82 34.14 -1.30
N ALA A 162 49.43 32.88 -1.57
CA ALA A 162 50.30 31.68 -1.48
C ALA A 162 49.54 30.34 -1.45
N ALA A 163 49.84 29.55 -2.48
CA ALA A 163 49.99 28.08 -2.54
C ALA A 163 48.77 27.11 -2.50
N PRO A 164 48.82 26.03 -3.30
CA PRO A 164 47.69 25.12 -3.55
C PRO A 164 47.76 23.84 -2.71
N ARG A 165 46.62 23.37 -2.18
CA ARG A 165 46.51 22.03 -1.58
C ARG A 165 45.62 21.13 -2.43
N ALA A 166 46.20 19.97 -2.72
CA ALA A 166 45.78 18.99 -3.68
C ALA A 166 44.50 18.22 -3.30
N ALA A 167 43.87 17.72 -4.38
CA ALA A 167 43.24 16.41 -4.51
C ALA A 167 42.08 16.04 -3.58
N ALA A 168 40.86 16.07 -4.14
CA ALA A 168 39.88 15.01 -3.93
C ALA A 168 39.09 14.82 -5.23
N ALA A 169 39.30 13.66 -5.84
CA ALA A 169 38.69 13.24 -7.09
C ALA A 169 37.16 13.16 -6.95
N THR A 170 36.45 13.70 -7.93
CA THR A 170 35.04 13.42 -8.20
C THR A 170 34.82 11.93 -8.43
N PRO A 171 33.94 11.23 -7.69
CA PRO A 171 33.43 9.95 -8.12
C PRO A 171 32.51 10.17 -9.32
N ARG A 172 32.98 9.71 -10.47
CA ARG A 172 32.23 9.53 -11.71
C ARG A 172 30.96 8.73 -11.41
N VAL A 173 29.79 9.32 -11.64
CA VAL A 173 28.51 8.60 -11.65
C VAL A 173 28.62 7.50 -12.72
N ALA A 174 28.71 6.25 -12.29
CA ALA A 174 28.61 5.11 -13.18
C ALA A 174 27.15 5.01 -13.69
N PRO A 175 26.93 4.72 -14.99
CA PRO A 175 25.59 4.51 -15.50
C PRO A 175 24.95 3.29 -14.83
N ALA A 176 23.68 3.41 -14.45
CA ALA A 176 22.89 2.32 -13.89
C ALA A 176 22.96 1.08 -14.83
N PRO A 177 23.19 -0.15 -14.31
CA PRO A 177 23.16 -1.34 -15.14
C PRO A 177 21.76 -1.56 -15.72
N ALA A 178 21.67 -1.71 -17.04
CA ALA A 178 20.46 -2.20 -17.68
C ALA A 178 20.14 -3.63 -17.19
N PRO A 179 18.85 -4.05 -17.18
CA PRO A 179 18.48 -5.41 -16.78
C PRO A 179 19.11 -6.41 -17.77
N VAL A 180 20.04 -7.23 -17.30
CA VAL A 180 20.61 -8.33 -18.08
C VAL A 180 19.66 -9.54 -17.95
N PRO A 181 19.30 -10.23 -19.04
CA PRO A 181 18.57 -11.50 -18.97
C PRO A 181 19.45 -12.55 -18.28
N ALA A 182 18.93 -13.22 -17.25
CA ALA A 182 19.69 -14.16 -16.44
C ALA A 182 20.01 -15.47 -17.20
N PRO A 183 21.27 -15.96 -17.18
CA PRO A 183 21.60 -17.35 -17.45
C PRO A 183 21.22 -18.24 -16.26
N ALA A 184 20.76 -19.46 -16.56
CA ALA A 184 20.36 -20.48 -15.59
C ALA A 184 21.58 -21.07 -14.85
N ASP A 185 21.72 -20.69 -13.58
CA ASP A 185 22.37 -21.49 -12.54
C ASP A 185 21.63 -21.19 -11.23
N HIS A 186 21.33 -22.21 -10.43
CA HIS A 186 20.43 -22.16 -9.25
C HIS A 186 20.96 -21.29 -8.09
N ALA A 187 21.10 -19.99 -8.30
CA ALA A 187 21.37 -19.02 -7.25
C ALA A 187 20.10 -18.81 -6.39
N PRO A 188 20.21 -18.74 -5.05
CA PRO A 188 19.08 -18.42 -4.19
C PRO A 188 18.56 -17.01 -4.54
N VAL A 189 17.26 -16.90 -4.83
CA VAL A 189 16.65 -15.64 -5.27
C VAL A 189 15.73 -15.12 -4.17
N LEU A 190 15.95 -13.87 -3.78
CA LEU A 190 15.00 -13.11 -2.99
C LEU A 190 13.99 -12.47 -3.94
N ALA A 191 12.82 -13.08 -4.08
CA ALA A 191 11.77 -12.62 -4.99
C ALA A 191 10.83 -11.65 -4.28
N CYS A 192 10.73 -10.41 -4.75
CA CYS A 192 9.78 -9.45 -4.23
C CYS A 192 8.39 -9.70 -4.84
N LEU A 193 7.44 -10.15 -4.02
CA LEU A 193 6.06 -10.46 -4.42
C LEU A 193 5.14 -9.23 -4.42
N ALA A 194 5.41 -8.26 -3.55
CA ALA A 194 4.59 -7.06 -3.38
C ALA A 194 5.44 -5.90 -2.85
N GLY A 195 5.02 -4.67 -3.14
CA GLY A 195 5.73 -3.44 -2.76
C GLY A 195 6.41 -2.76 -3.96
N PRO A 196 7.29 -1.77 -3.72
CA PRO A 196 7.88 -0.94 -4.77
C PRO A 196 8.78 -1.73 -5.74
N PHE A 197 9.21 -2.94 -5.37
CA PHE A 197 10.01 -3.84 -6.20
C PHE A 197 9.25 -5.09 -6.63
N ALA A 198 7.91 -5.10 -6.61
CA ALA A 198 7.12 -6.27 -6.99
C ALA A 198 7.53 -6.83 -8.37
N GLY A 199 7.87 -8.12 -8.42
CA GLY A 199 8.38 -8.83 -9.59
C GLY A 199 9.91 -8.82 -9.73
N ALA A 200 10.64 -8.06 -8.91
CA ALA A 200 12.10 -8.09 -8.91
C ALA A 200 12.62 -9.32 -8.14
N GLY A 201 13.61 -10.00 -8.72
CA GLY A 201 14.40 -11.01 -8.04
C GLY A 201 15.78 -10.46 -7.74
N PHE A 202 16.21 -10.52 -6.49
CA PHE A 202 17.59 -10.24 -6.10
C PHE A 202 18.31 -11.58 -5.96
N PRO A 203 19.20 -11.95 -6.91
CA PRO A 203 20.01 -13.15 -6.75
C PRO A 203 21.05 -12.90 -5.65
N LEU A 204 21.12 -13.78 -4.65
CA LEU A 204 22.14 -13.73 -3.61
C LEU A 204 23.23 -14.76 -3.89
N ARG A 205 24.48 -14.42 -3.60
CA ARG A 205 25.57 -15.40 -3.50
C ARG A 205 25.58 -16.04 -2.12
N SER A 206 26.14 -17.24 -2.02
CA SER A 206 26.31 -17.91 -0.71
C SER A 206 27.17 -17.04 0.22
N GLY A 207 26.64 -16.72 1.40
CA GLY A 207 27.29 -15.83 2.38
C GLY A 207 27.05 -14.34 2.16
N GLU A 208 26.38 -13.95 1.07
CA GLU A 208 25.99 -12.56 0.83
C GLU A 208 24.85 -12.15 1.76
N THR A 209 24.93 -10.92 2.27
CA THR A 209 23.91 -10.32 3.13
C THR A 209 23.29 -9.13 2.42
N VAL A 210 21.99 -9.18 2.22
CA VAL A 210 21.18 -8.10 1.65
C VAL A 210 20.48 -7.35 2.78
N TYR A 211 20.81 -6.08 2.92
CA TYR A 211 20.18 -5.15 3.83
C TYR A 211 18.99 -4.48 3.16
N VAL A 212 17.87 -4.46 3.89
CA VAL A 212 16.61 -3.85 3.48
C VAL A 212 16.26 -2.74 4.47
N GLY A 213 15.98 -1.55 3.97
CA GLY A 213 15.71 -0.38 4.80
C GLY A 213 15.52 0.86 3.95
N SER A 214 15.43 2.03 4.58
CA SER A 214 15.23 3.30 3.88
C SER A 214 16.49 4.10 3.58
N ASP A 215 17.65 3.70 4.12
CA ASP A 215 18.93 4.36 3.84
C ASP A 215 19.63 3.75 2.62
N PRO A 216 19.75 4.48 1.49
CA PRO A 216 20.45 4.00 0.30
C PRO A 216 21.97 3.83 0.49
N SER A 217 22.54 4.42 1.54
CA SER A 217 23.96 4.32 1.85
C SER A 217 24.33 2.98 2.53
N ARG A 218 23.32 2.30 3.10
CA ARG A 218 23.50 1.10 3.93
C ARG A 218 22.70 -0.10 3.43
N CYS A 219 21.61 0.13 2.69
CA CYS A 219 20.72 -0.93 2.22
C CYS A 219 20.82 -1.12 0.70
N GLN A 220 20.89 -2.38 0.26
CA GLN A 220 20.82 -2.74 -1.16
C GLN A 220 19.37 -2.70 -1.67
N VAL A 221 18.40 -3.00 -0.79
CA VAL A 221 16.97 -2.86 -1.09
C VAL A 221 16.43 -1.65 -0.33
N VAL A 222 16.21 -0.56 -1.07
CA VAL A 222 15.81 0.73 -0.49
C VAL A 222 14.30 0.90 -0.59
N LEU A 223 13.62 0.78 0.54
CA LEU A 223 12.17 1.01 0.67
C LEU A 223 11.89 2.44 1.18
N PRO A 224 10.69 2.99 0.99
CA PRO A 224 10.34 4.33 1.47
C PRO A 224 10.55 4.48 2.98
N SER A 225 11.12 5.62 3.42
CA SER A 225 11.33 5.92 4.85
C SER A 225 10.03 6.04 5.66
N SER A 226 8.88 6.19 4.99
CA SER A 226 7.56 6.20 5.60
C SER A 226 7.11 4.84 6.14
N CYS A 227 7.69 3.73 5.66
CA CYS A 227 7.25 2.38 6.03
C CYS A 227 8.35 1.52 6.70
N VAL A 228 9.63 1.93 6.60
CA VAL A 228 10.75 1.17 7.16
C VAL A 228 11.82 2.05 7.81
N ALA A 229 12.52 1.46 8.79
CA ALA A 229 13.67 2.07 9.43
C ALA A 229 14.87 2.18 8.46
N PRO A 230 15.85 3.06 8.74
CA PRO A 230 17.05 3.24 7.90
C PRO A 230 17.75 1.93 7.55
N VAL A 231 17.85 1.02 8.53
CA VAL A 231 18.18 -0.40 8.35
C VAL A 231 17.09 -1.18 9.08
N HIS A 232 16.21 -1.86 8.35
CA HIS A 232 15.04 -2.51 8.93
C HIS A 232 15.28 -4.00 9.14
N CYS A 233 15.78 -4.70 8.13
CA CYS A 233 16.18 -6.11 8.26
C CYS A 233 17.36 -6.45 7.37
N ALA A 234 18.09 -7.51 7.71
CA ALA A 234 19.07 -8.12 6.83
C ALA A 234 18.67 -9.57 6.53
N VAL A 235 18.82 -9.96 5.27
CA VAL A 235 18.59 -11.32 4.80
C VAL A 235 19.90 -11.87 4.29
N ARG A 236 20.26 -13.09 4.69
CA ARG A 236 21.44 -13.78 4.17
C ARG A 236 21.12 -15.22 3.83
N TYR A 237 21.82 -15.76 2.84
CA TYR A 237 21.75 -17.18 2.52
C TYR A 237 23.01 -17.89 3.02
N ALA A 238 22.85 -18.80 3.99
CA ALA A 238 23.92 -19.56 4.61
C ALA A 238 23.64 -21.08 4.50
N PRO A 239 24.09 -21.75 3.42
CA PRO A 239 23.79 -23.16 3.19
C PRO A 239 24.31 -24.07 4.32
N GLY A 240 25.44 -23.72 4.95
CA GLY A 240 26.01 -24.46 6.08
C GLY A 240 25.29 -24.27 7.43
N LYS A 241 24.35 -23.33 7.55
CA LYS A 241 23.59 -23.05 8.79
C LYS A 241 22.08 -23.29 8.66
N GLY A 242 21.67 -24.08 7.66
CA GLY A 242 20.26 -24.45 7.46
C GLY A 242 19.49 -23.56 6.49
N GLY A 243 20.16 -22.76 5.65
CA GLY A 243 19.54 -22.03 4.53
C GLY A 243 19.40 -20.53 4.77
N TRP A 244 18.18 -20.01 4.59
CA TRP A 244 17.90 -18.58 4.68
C TRP A 244 17.90 -18.10 6.14
N GLN A 245 18.51 -16.95 6.39
CA GLN A 245 18.53 -16.35 7.71
C GLN A 245 18.16 -14.88 7.63
N ILE A 246 17.39 -14.41 8.61
CA ILE A 246 16.88 -13.04 8.68
C ILE A 246 17.23 -12.47 10.03
N SER A 247 17.63 -11.21 10.05
CA SER A 247 17.80 -10.44 11.26
C SER A 247 17.01 -9.15 11.19
N ASP A 248 16.22 -8.90 12.23
CA ASP A 248 15.43 -7.69 12.38
C ASP A 248 16.21 -6.66 13.22
N PHE A 249 16.25 -5.41 12.74
CA PHE A 249 16.93 -4.30 13.40
C PHE A 249 15.94 -3.26 13.96
N THR A 250 14.63 -3.48 13.83
CA THR A 250 13.59 -2.53 14.24
C THR A 250 13.45 -2.35 15.75
N THR A 251 13.89 -3.32 16.55
CA THR A 251 13.68 -3.36 18.02
C THR A 251 14.85 -2.83 18.85
N GLY A 252 15.78 -2.08 18.25
CA GLY A 252 16.69 -1.20 19.00
C GLY A 252 17.60 -1.88 20.04
N GLY A 253 18.01 -3.14 19.85
CA GLY A 253 18.88 -3.80 20.84
C GLY A 253 19.68 -5.01 20.39
N THR A 254 19.08 -5.97 19.69
CA THR A 254 19.81 -7.24 19.40
C THR A 254 19.36 -7.89 18.10
N SER A 255 20.20 -7.78 17.07
CA SER A 255 19.99 -8.41 15.76
C SER A 255 20.32 -9.90 15.85
N THR A 256 19.38 -10.71 16.34
CA THR A 256 19.53 -12.17 16.33
C THR A 256 19.17 -12.70 14.94
N TRP A 257 20.00 -13.60 14.40
CA TRP A 257 19.70 -14.26 13.13
C TRP A 257 18.73 -15.41 13.37
N MET A 258 17.54 -15.32 12.78
CA MET A 258 16.54 -16.38 12.79
C MET A 258 16.64 -17.17 11.48
N SER A 259 16.69 -18.50 11.57
CA SER A 259 16.66 -19.37 10.39
C SER A 259 15.23 -19.50 9.86
N VAL A 260 15.07 -19.40 8.55
CA VAL A 260 13.77 -19.40 7.87
C VAL A 260 13.80 -20.44 6.75
N ALA A 261 12.71 -21.20 6.62
CA ALA A 261 12.59 -22.22 5.60
C ALA A 261 12.52 -21.61 4.20
N LYS A 262 13.08 -22.31 3.21
CA LYS A 262 12.88 -22.00 1.79
C LYS A 262 11.38 -21.96 1.44
N GLY A 263 10.98 -21.01 0.61
CA GLY A 263 9.60 -20.73 0.21
C GLY A 263 8.83 -19.82 1.17
N SER A 264 9.42 -19.45 2.31
CA SER A 264 8.76 -18.56 3.27
C SER A 264 8.60 -17.15 2.73
N VAL A 265 7.48 -16.51 3.08
CA VAL A 265 7.19 -15.12 2.71
C VAL A 265 7.38 -14.22 3.93
N VAL A 266 8.25 -13.23 3.78
CA VAL A 266 8.62 -12.27 4.82
C VAL A 266 8.01 -10.94 4.44
N THR A 267 7.27 -10.33 5.39
CA THR A 267 6.72 -8.98 5.21
C THR A 267 7.61 -8.00 5.93
N VAL A 268 8.09 -6.99 5.20
CA VAL A 268 9.02 -5.97 5.66
C VAL A 268 8.33 -4.60 5.59
N GLY A 269 8.33 -3.89 6.71
CA GLY A 269 7.64 -2.60 6.84
C GLY A 269 6.17 -2.69 7.21
N THR A 270 5.54 -1.54 7.41
CA THR A 270 4.14 -1.39 7.80
C THR A 270 3.33 -0.62 6.77
N GLY A 271 2.03 -0.90 6.67
CA GLY A 271 1.11 -0.16 5.80
C GLY A 271 1.05 -0.67 4.35
N ALA A 272 0.55 0.19 3.45
CA ALA A 272 0.28 -0.16 2.05
C ALA A 272 1.56 -0.40 1.21
N ASP A 273 2.69 0.16 1.66
CA ASP A 273 3.99 0.02 1.01
C ASP A 273 4.84 -1.10 1.62
N ALA A 274 4.25 -1.96 2.47
CA ALA A 274 4.92 -3.12 3.02
C ALA A 274 5.37 -4.04 1.88
N ALA A 275 6.67 -4.33 1.85
CA ALA A 275 7.24 -5.21 0.86
C ALA A 275 7.11 -6.67 1.32
N ARG A 276 6.71 -7.55 0.40
CA ARG A 276 6.66 -9.00 0.65
C ARG A 276 7.75 -9.68 -0.14
N PHE A 277 8.66 -10.37 0.53
CA PHE A 277 9.74 -11.10 -0.10
C PHE A 277 9.55 -12.59 0.10
N ARG A 278 9.74 -13.36 -0.96
CA ARG A 278 9.76 -14.82 -0.97
C ARG A 278 11.20 -15.29 -1.12
N LEU A 279 11.56 -16.31 -0.35
CA LEU A 279 12.89 -16.87 -0.25
C LEU A 279 12.97 -18.15 -1.11
N ASP A 280 13.41 -18.07 -2.37
CA ASP A 280 13.43 -19.22 -3.30
C ASP A 280 14.82 -19.87 -3.49
#